data_AF-A0A7J3AMH4-F1
#
_entry.id   AF-A0A7J3AMH4-F1
#
_cell.length_a   1.000
_cell.length_b   1.000
_cell.length_c   1.000
_cell.angle_alpha   90.00
_cell.angle_beta   90.00
_cell.angle_gamma   90.00
#
_symmetry.space_group_name_H-M   'P 1'
#
loop_
_entity.id
_entity.type
_entity.pdbx_description
1 polymer ?
#
loop_
_entity_poly.entity_id
_entity_poly.type
_entity_poly.pdbx_seq_one_letter_code
_entity_poly.pdbx_strand_id
1 'polypeptide(L)'
;MCGGPLRTSDHRYSEAISRSWQELSDRDLRELSEQSGGSINEKRILLRMLNDTLIVDFETRGISSSDGRAVDDDIQVLLLHYLMRAEGKIDGTWCSYRDIEGGNLYYSVFQGRALRPLVREFGENPERLIRAGTLLGGIETRRGDASVDLQYFPYALVNVTIWKGDEEVPSSANILFDVAMSRIFGAEDLAHLSADLVEKLIAASR
;
A
#
# COMPACT_ATOMS: atom_id res chain seq x y z
N MET A 1 -21.78 11.94 20.69
CA MET A 1 -20.49 11.88 21.38
C MET A 1 -19.62 10.88 20.64
N CYS A 2 -18.68 11.37 19.84
CA CYS A 2 -17.82 10.53 19.01
C CYS A 2 -16.65 10.04 19.87
N GLY A 3 -16.66 8.75 20.22
CA GLY A 3 -15.46 8.09 20.72
C GLY A 3 -14.48 7.96 19.56
N GLY A 4 -13.40 8.75 19.59
CA GLY A 4 -12.24 8.52 18.74
C GLY A 4 -11.61 7.17 19.06
N PRO A 5 -10.96 6.49 18.10
CA PRO A 5 -10.35 5.21 18.35
C PRO A 5 -9.19 5.35 19.35
N LEU A 6 -9.11 4.35 20.22
CA LEU A 6 -8.18 4.20 21.33
C LEU A 6 -6.73 4.23 20.84
N ARG A 7 -5.95 5.20 21.32
CA ARG A 7 -4.47 5.22 21.26
C ARG A 7 -3.89 4.17 22.21
N THR A 8 -3.99 2.91 21.85
CA THR A 8 -3.30 1.78 22.51
C THR A 8 -2.23 1.15 21.60
N SER A 9 -1.91 1.81 20.48
CA SER A 9 -1.01 1.35 19.41
C SER A 9 0.47 1.71 19.60
N ASP A 10 0.80 2.84 20.24
CA ASP A 10 2.16 3.44 20.20
C ASP A 10 3.31 2.53 20.65
N HIS A 11 3.06 1.59 21.56
CA HIS A 11 4.13 0.69 22.05
C HIS A 11 4.42 -0.49 21.10
N ARG A 12 3.41 -1.04 20.42
CA ARG A 12 3.61 -2.19 19.50
C ARG A 12 4.31 -1.77 18.22
N TYR A 13 3.94 -0.60 17.68
CA TYR A 13 4.58 -0.07 16.48
C TYR A 13 6.04 0.32 16.76
N SER A 14 6.32 0.97 17.89
CA SER A 14 7.69 1.32 18.25
C SER A 14 8.59 0.09 18.43
N GLU A 15 8.10 -1.01 19.00
CA GLU A 15 8.84 -2.29 19.05
C GLU A 15 9.07 -2.90 17.66
N ALA A 16 8.03 -2.96 16.82
CA ALA A 16 8.12 -3.52 15.46
C ALA A 16 9.08 -2.72 14.56
N ILE A 17 9.00 -1.39 14.62
CA ILE A 17 9.90 -0.47 13.90
C ILE A 17 11.33 -0.63 14.42
N SER A 18 11.52 -0.64 15.73
CA SER A 18 12.86 -0.80 16.33
C SER A 18 13.52 -2.12 15.92
N ARG A 19 12.77 -3.22 15.92
CA ARG A 19 13.25 -4.53 15.50
C ARG A 19 13.60 -4.56 14.01
N SER A 20 12.75 -3.97 13.17
CA SER A 20 13.00 -3.91 11.72
C SER A 20 14.27 -3.10 11.41
N TRP A 21 14.51 -2.00 12.14
CA TRP A 21 15.74 -1.24 12.01
C TRP A 21 17.00 -2.00 12.46
N GLN A 22 16.90 -2.86 13.47
CA GLN A 22 18.02 -3.72 13.87
C GLN A 22 18.38 -4.69 12.74
N GLU A 23 17.38 -5.34 12.14
CA GLU A 23 17.58 -6.28 11.02
C GLU A 23 18.14 -5.58 9.77
N LEU A 24 17.66 -4.37 9.45
CA LEU A 24 18.13 -3.60 8.32
C LEU A 24 19.53 -2.98 8.52
N SER A 25 19.98 -2.79 9.76
CA SER A 25 21.28 -2.15 10.05
C SER A 25 22.46 -3.01 9.58
N ASP A 26 22.28 -4.32 9.47
CA ASP A 26 23.33 -5.27 9.06
C ASP A 26 23.33 -5.54 7.54
N ARG A 27 22.40 -4.93 6.79
CA ARG A 27 22.22 -5.14 5.35
C ARG A 27 23.00 -4.11 4.53
N ASP A 28 23.47 -4.53 3.35
CA ASP A 28 24.12 -3.62 2.41
C ASP A 28 23.11 -2.66 1.77
N LEU A 29 23.35 -1.35 1.89
CA LEU A 29 22.43 -0.33 1.36
C LEU A 29 22.26 -0.43 -0.16
N ARG A 30 23.30 -0.80 -0.91
CA ARG A 30 23.26 -1.00 -2.36
C ARG A 30 22.31 -2.13 -2.72
N GLU A 31 22.44 -3.27 -2.05
CA GLU A 31 21.55 -4.40 -2.26
C GLU A 31 20.10 -4.02 -1.93
N LEU A 32 19.86 -3.36 -0.79
CA LEU A 32 18.52 -2.91 -0.39
C LEU A 32 17.91 -1.95 -1.43
N SER A 33 18.69 -0.99 -1.93
CA SER A 33 18.23 -0.03 -2.93
C SER A 33 17.87 -0.71 -4.24
N GLU A 34 18.71 -1.63 -4.72
CA GLU A 34 18.47 -2.35 -5.98
C GLU A 34 17.23 -3.26 -5.88
N GLN A 35 17.13 -4.03 -4.79
CA GLN A 35 16.02 -4.97 -4.55
C GLN A 35 14.68 -4.26 -4.29
N SER A 36 14.70 -3.07 -3.70
CA SER A 36 13.50 -2.29 -3.44
C SER A 36 13.09 -1.38 -4.60
N GLY A 37 13.99 -1.13 -5.55
CA GLY A 37 13.78 -0.16 -6.63
C GLY A 37 13.95 1.29 -6.17
N GLY A 38 14.61 1.48 -5.03
CA GLY A 38 15.02 2.78 -4.52
C GLY A 38 16.29 3.29 -5.18
N SER A 39 16.65 4.53 -4.86
CA SER A 39 17.94 5.12 -5.21
C SER A 39 18.71 5.53 -3.97
N ILE A 40 20.03 5.45 -4.01
CA ILE A 40 20.89 5.81 -2.88
C ILE A 40 21.35 7.24 -2.99
N ASN A 41 21.27 7.94 -1.86
CA ASN A 41 21.98 9.18 -1.63
C ASN A 41 22.68 9.11 -0.28
N GLU A 42 24.01 8.98 -0.28
CA GLU A 42 24.81 8.77 0.94
C GLU A 42 24.32 7.57 1.77
N LYS A 43 23.78 7.81 2.97
CA LYS A 43 23.21 6.81 3.89
C LYS A 43 21.68 6.75 3.80
N ARG A 44 21.10 7.21 2.71
CA ARG A 44 19.65 7.28 2.51
C ARG A 44 19.21 6.46 1.32
N ILE A 45 18.08 5.80 1.45
CA ILE A 45 17.33 5.25 0.33
C ILE A 45 16.14 6.17 0.05
N LEU A 46 16.07 6.68 -1.17
CA LEU A 46 14.92 7.40 -1.70
C LEU A 46 14.04 6.37 -2.41
N LEU A 47 12.86 6.11 -1.86
CA LEU A 47 11.92 5.11 -2.37
C LEU A 47 10.61 5.78 -2.78
N ARG A 48 10.14 5.51 -3.99
CA ARG A 48 8.83 5.98 -4.43
C ARG A 48 7.72 5.27 -3.65
N MET A 49 6.73 6.03 -3.18
CA MET A 49 5.45 5.51 -2.75
C MET A 49 4.35 6.22 -3.55
N LEU A 50 3.73 5.51 -4.51
CA LEU A 50 2.80 6.09 -5.48
C LEU A 50 3.42 7.32 -6.20
N ASN A 51 2.87 8.52 -6.01
CA ASN A 51 3.37 9.76 -6.60
C ASN A 51 4.24 10.61 -5.65
N ASP A 52 4.60 10.09 -4.47
CA ASP A 52 5.53 10.72 -3.54
C ASP A 52 6.84 9.91 -3.41
N THR A 53 7.84 10.48 -2.77
CA THR A 53 9.10 9.83 -2.43
C THR A 53 9.31 9.85 -0.93
N LEU A 54 9.51 8.67 -0.35
CA LEU A 54 9.93 8.49 1.03
C LEU A 54 11.45 8.51 1.10
N ILE A 55 11.97 9.13 2.15
CA ILE A 55 13.39 9.20 2.47
C ILE A 55 13.62 8.32 3.70
N VAL A 56 14.39 7.26 3.52
CA VAL A 56 14.75 6.31 4.58
C VAL A 56 16.19 6.57 4.97
N ASP A 57 16.40 7.17 6.14
CA ASP A 57 17.71 7.59 6.63
C ASP A 57 18.29 6.56 7.59
N PHE A 58 19.33 5.85 7.16
CA PHE A 58 19.94 4.77 7.93
C PHE A 58 20.87 5.27 9.05
N GLU A 59 21.24 6.55 9.05
CA GLU A 59 22.05 7.13 10.12
C GLU A 59 21.18 7.49 11.33
N THR A 60 20.03 8.12 11.08
CA THR A 60 19.08 8.54 12.11
C THR A 60 18.01 7.50 12.40
N ARG A 61 17.87 6.48 11.55
CA ARG A 61 16.75 5.51 11.56
C ARG A 61 15.39 6.20 11.43
N GLY A 62 15.35 7.28 10.66
CA GLY A 62 14.17 8.08 10.41
C GLY A 62 13.57 7.80 9.04
N ILE A 63 12.25 7.95 8.94
CA ILE A 63 11.51 7.92 7.68
C ILE A 63 10.71 9.22 7.56
N SER A 64 10.86 9.91 6.43
CA SER A 64 10.10 11.13 6.13
C SER A 64 9.61 11.12 4.68
N SER A 65 8.57 11.89 4.37
CA SER A 65 8.23 12.23 2.99
C SER A 65 9.26 13.20 2.39
N SER A 66 9.17 13.40 1.08
CA SER A 66 10.06 14.31 0.33
C SER A 66 9.94 15.77 0.76
N ASP A 67 8.80 16.18 1.31
CA ASP A 67 8.55 17.51 1.88
C ASP A 67 8.87 17.61 3.38
N GLY A 68 9.48 16.57 3.96
CA GLY A 68 9.99 16.56 5.33
C GLY A 68 8.96 16.27 6.41
N ARG A 69 7.74 15.84 6.05
CA ARG A 69 6.74 15.42 7.04
C ARG A 69 7.07 14.03 7.58
N ALA A 70 6.69 13.81 8.84
CA ALA A 70 6.74 12.49 9.44
C ALA A 70 5.76 11.55 8.71
N VAL A 71 6.15 10.29 8.59
CA VAL A 71 5.34 9.23 8.00
C VAL A 71 4.64 8.45 9.12
N ASP A 72 3.37 8.10 8.94
CA ASP A 72 2.61 7.36 9.94
C ASP A 72 3.24 5.99 10.23
N ASP A 73 3.15 5.55 11.49
CA ASP A 73 3.81 4.32 11.96
C ASP A 73 3.41 3.08 11.15
N ASP A 74 2.15 2.97 10.73
CA ASP A 74 1.67 1.90 9.85
C ASP A 74 2.45 1.87 8.53
N ILE A 75 2.65 3.02 7.91
CA ILE A 75 3.37 3.15 6.64
C ILE A 75 4.87 2.89 6.84
N GLN A 76 5.43 3.31 7.99
CA GLN A 76 6.80 2.97 8.34
C GLN A 76 6.99 1.46 8.45
N VAL A 77 6.09 0.74 9.13
CA VAL A 77 6.16 -0.73 9.23
C VAL A 77 6.06 -1.38 7.84
N LEU A 78 5.11 -0.96 7.01
CA LEU A 78 4.98 -1.46 5.63
C LEU A 78 6.26 -1.22 4.82
N LEU A 79 6.83 -0.03 4.91
CA LEU A 79 8.07 0.32 4.21
C LEU A 79 9.25 -0.53 4.66
N LEU A 80 9.41 -0.73 5.97
CA LEU A 80 10.50 -1.53 6.51
C LEU A 80 10.34 -3.01 6.12
N HIS A 81 9.13 -3.57 6.19
CA HIS A 81 8.81 -4.90 5.69
C HIS A 81 9.13 -5.05 4.21
N TYR A 82 8.80 -4.04 3.40
CA TYR A 82 9.14 -3.99 1.98
C TYR A 82 10.65 -4.01 1.75
N LEU A 83 11.40 -3.12 2.39
CA LEU A 83 12.86 -3.05 2.25
C LEU A 83 13.55 -4.37 2.65
N MET A 84 13.05 -5.07 3.66
CA MET A 84 13.64 -6.32 4.11
C MET A 84 13.47 -7.47 3.10
N ARG A 85 12.35 -7.49 2.37
CA ARG A 85 11.87 -8.68 1.62
C ARG A 85 11.66 -8.47 0.12
N ALA A 86 11.73 -7.25 -0.39
CA ALA A 86 11.57 -6.99 -1.82
C ALA A 86 12.63 -7.76 -2.63
N GLU A 87 12.24 -8.30 -3.78
CA GLU A 87 13.10 -9.15 -4.63
C GLU A 87 13.50 -8.48 -5.96
N GLY A 88 13.16 -7.20 -6.16
CA GLY A 88 13.52 -6.48 -7.39
C GLY A 88 12.62 -6.76 -8.61
N LYS A 89 11.46 -7.41 -8.43
CA LYS A 89 10.63 -7.86 -9.54
C LYS A 89 9.12 -7.88 -9.22
N ILE A 90 8.33 -7.69 -10.26
CA ILE A 90 6.89 -7.95 -10.31
C ILE A 90 6.70 -9.31 -10.99
N ASP A 91 5.83 -10.17 -10.47
CA ASP A 91 5.58 -11.50 -11.04
C ASP A 91 4.71 -11.42 -12.31
N GLY A 92 3.76 -10.48 -12.35
CA GLY A 92 2.79 -10.28 -13.42
C GLY A 92 1.54 -11.17 -13.29
N THR A 93 1.46 -11.97 -12.23
CA THR A 93 0.31 -12.81 -11.89
C THR A 93 -0.44 -12.24 -10.69
N TRP A 94 -1.75 -12.44 -10.66
CA TRP A 94 -2.65 -11.79 -9.70
C TRP A 94 -3.22 -12.78 -8.70
N CYS A 95 -3.26 -12.40 -7.43
CA CYS A 95 -4.00 -13.09 -6.38
C CYS A 95 -5.01 -12.16 -5.71
N SER A 96 -6.08 -12.75 -5.19
CA SER A 96 -7.05 -12.02 -4.37
C SER A 96 -6.57 -11.95 -2.91
N TYR A 97 -7.11 -11.01 -2.14
CA TYR A 97 -6.83 -10.94 -0.71
C TYR A 97 -7.10 -12.26 0.03
N ARG A 98 -8.11 -13.03 -0.40
CA ARG A 98 -8.48 -14.30 0.25
C ARG A 98 -7.49 -15.43 -0.03
N ASP A 99 -6.68 -15.31 -1.07
CA ASP A 99 -5.64 -16.27 -1.42
C ASP A 99 -4.36 -16.07 -0.57
N ILE A 100 -4.23 -14.92 0.09
CA ILE A 100 -3.14 -14.62 1.01
C ILE A 100 -3.28 -15.48 2.27
N GLU A 101 -2.15 -15.97 2.79
CA GLU A 101 -2.13 -16.68 4.07
C GLU A 101 -2.71 -15.79 5.19
N GLY A 102 -3.70 -16.32 5.92
CA GLY A 102 -4.47 -15.54 6.91
C GLY A 102 -5.52 -14.58 6.32
N GLY A 103 -5.59 -14.43 4.99
CA GLY A 103 -6.49 -13.51 4.29
C GLY A 103 -7.97 -13.76 4.58
N ASN A 104 -8.41 -15.02 4.62
CA ASN A 104 -9.80 -15.35 4.96
C ASN A 104 -10.18 -14.94 6.39
N LEU A 105 -9.27 -15.08 7.36
CA LEU A 105 -9.52 -14.71 8.75
C LEU A 105 -9.66 -13.19 8.91
N TYR A 106 -8.87 -12.42 8.14
CA TYR A 106 -8.81 -10.97 8.21
C TYR A 106 -9.68 -10.25 7.17
N TYR A 107 -10.44 -10.98 6.36
CA TYR A 107 -11.18 -10.44 5.22
C TYR A 107 -12.23 -9.39 5.63
N SER A 108 -12.88 -9.54 6.79
CA SER A 108 -13.88 -8.57 7.26
C SER A 108 -13.27 -7.19 7.51
N VAL A 109 -12.05 -7.14 8.04
CA VAL A 109 -11.29 -5.90 8.27
C VAL A 109 -10.89 -5.27 6.94
N PHE A 110 -10.31 -6.06 6.03
CA PHE A 110 -9.96 -5.61 4.67
C PHE A 110 -11.17 -5.08 3.90
N GLN A 111 -12.29 -5.81 3.90
CA GLN A 111 -13.53 -5.39 3.26
C GLN A 111 -14.03 -4.06 3.84
N GLY A 112 -14.01 -3.92 5.16
CA GLY A 112 -14.48 -2.72 5.85
C GLY A 112 -13.61 -1.48 5.59
N ARG A 113 -12.30 -1.65 5.52
CA ARG A 113 -11.33 -0.55 5.39
C ARG A 113 -11.01 -0.17 3.95
N ALA A 114 -11.07 -1.10 3.00
CA ALA A 114 -10.67 -0.86 1.62
C ALA A 114 -11.85 -0.96 0.64
N LEU A 115 -12.55 -2.09 0.60
CA LEU A 115 -13.57 -2.33 -0.43
C LEU A 115 -14.82 -1.46 -0.26
N ARG A 116 -15.36 -1.33 0.97
CA ARG A 116 -16.56 -0.51 1.19
C ARG A 116 -16.32 0.98 0.91
N PRO A 117 -15.21 1.61 1.34
CA PRO A 117 -14.91 2.99 0.96
C PRO A 117 -14.72 3.18 -0.55
N LEU A 118 -14.08 2.23 -1.24
CA LEU A 118 -13.98 2.25 -2.71
C LEU A 118 -15.34 2.27 -3.39
N VAL A 119 -16.23 1.34 -3.05
CA VAL A 119 -17.59 1.29 -3.62
C VAL A 119 -18.34 2.57 -3.33
N ARG A 120 -18.23 3.09 -2.09
CA ARG A 120 -18.92 4.32 -1.69
C ARG A 120 -18.46 5.54 -2.49
N GLU A 121 -17.17 5.67 -2.76
CA GLU A 121 -16.63 6.84 -3.47
C GLU A 121 -16.77 6.73 -4.99
N PHE A 122 -16.54 5.55 -5.54
CA PHE A 122 -16.36 5.34 -6.99
C PHE A 122 -17.48 4.53 -7.65
N GLY A 123 -18.36 3.87 -6.89
CA GLY A 123 -19.37 2.96 -7.45
C GLY A 123 -20.34 3.62 -8.43
N GLU A 124 -20.80 4.84 -8.12
CA GLU A 124 -21.74 5.57 -8.99
C GLU A 124 -21.06 6.20 -10.21
N ASN A 125 -19.77 6.53 -10.09
CA ASN A 125 -18.97 7.17 -11.14
C ASN A 125 -17.56 6.54 -11.22
N PRO A 126 -17.45 5.35 -11.84
CA PRO A 126 -16.20 4.59 -11.89
C PRO A 126 -15.03 5.34 -12.55
N GLU A 127 -15.29 6.22 -13.51
CA GLU A 127 -14.24 7.01 -14.18
C GLU A 127 -13.44 7.91 -13.21
N ARG A 128 -14.02 8.28 -12.07
CA ARG A 128 -13.30 9.02 -11.02
C ARG A 128 -12.13 8.21 -10.46
N LEU A 129 -12.22 6.87 -10.44
CA LEU A 129 -11.12 6.00 -10.04
C LEU A 129 -9.95 6.13 -11.01
N ILE A 130 -10.21 6.15 -12.32
CA ILE A 130 -9.16 6.24 -13.36
C ILE A 130 -8.42 7.57 -13.22
N ARG A 131 -9.17 8.68 -13.08
CA ARG A 131 -8.58 10.02 -12.88
C ARG A 131 -7.72 10.08 -11.62
N ALA A 132 -8.26 9.64 -10.48
CA ALA A 132 -7.55 9.64 -9.20
C ALA A 132 -6.30 8.73 -9.24
N GLY A 133 -6.46 7.53 -9.80
CA GLY A 133 -5.36 6.58 -9.95
C GLY A 133 -4.24 7.11 -10.84
N THR A 134 -4.58 7.79 -11.94
CA THR A 134 -3.59 8.44 -12.83
C THR A 134 -2.79 9.52 -12.09
N LEU A 135 -3.44 10.33 -11.25
CA LEU A 135 -2.76 11.34 -10.43
C LEU A 135 -1.77 10.72 -9.41
N LEU A 136 -2.03 9.49 -8.99
CA LEU A 136 -1.15 8.70 -8.12
C LEU A 136 -0.09 7.88 -8.89
N GLY A 137 0.04 8.11 -10.21
CA GLY A 137 1.01 7.40 -11.07
C GLY A 137 0.54 6.02 -11.53
N GLY A 138 -0.73 5.70 -11.34
CA GLY A 138 -1.35 4.47 -11.84
C GLY A 138 -1.65 4.50 -13.34
N ILE A 139 -1.91 3.31 -13.89
CA ILE A 139 -2.22 3.10 -15.31
C ILE A 139 -3.59 2.44 -15.42
N GLU A 140 -4.47 3.00 -16.25
CA GLU A 140 -5.79 2.41 -16.53
C GLU A 140 -5.65 0.99 -17.10
N THR A 141 -6.51 0.09 -16.64
CA THR A 141 -6.62 -1.26 -17.19
C THR A 141 -8.03 -1.58 -17.68
N ARG A 142 -8.17 -2.70 -18.40
CA ARG A 142 -9.46 -3.15 -18.95
C ARG A 142 -10.06 -4.27 -18.09
N ARG A 143 -10.41 -3.94 -16.85
CA ARG A 143 -11.16 -4.80 -15.91
C ARG A 143 -12.34 -4.03 -15.33
N GLY A 144 -13.48 -4.70 -15.19
CA GLY A 144 -14.72 -4.06 -14.72
C GLY A 144 -15.14 -2.87 -15.58
N ASP A 145 -15.87 -1.93 -14.96
CA ASP A 145 -16.25 -0.66 -15.59
C ASP A 145 -15.15 0.40 -15.45
N ALA A 146 -14.33 0.31 -14.40
CA ALA A 146 -13.10 1.07 -14.25
C ALA A 146 -12.07 0.27 -13.47
N SER A 147 -10.82 0.33 -13.89
CA SER A 147 -9.72 -0.26 -13.14
C SER A 147 -8.40 0.44 -13.38
N VAL A 148 -7.53 0.35 -12.39
CA VAL A 148 -6.19 0.96 -12.40
C VAL A 148 -5.18 0.04 -11.73
N ASP A 149 -4.02 -0.11 -12.37
CA ASP A 149 -2.83 -0.73 -11.81
C ASP A 149 -1.97 0.36 -11.16
N LEU A 150 -1.61 0.19 -9.89
CA LEU A 150 -0.75 1.10 -9.12
C LEU A 150 0.42 0.32 -8.52
N GLN A 151 1.63 0.82 -8.72
CA GLN A 151 2.78 0.40 -7.93
C GLN A 151 2.79 1.21 -6.62
N TYR A 152 2.31 0.59 -5.54
CA TYR A 152 2.30 1.24 -4.23
C TYR A 152 3.73 1.55 -3.77
N PHE A 153 4.63 0.58 -3.95
CA PHE A 153 6.09 0.72 -4.00
C PHE A 153 6.59 0.15 -5.35
N PRO A 154 7.85 0.39 -5.79
CA PRO A 154 8.32 0.03 -7.13
C PRO A 154 8.08 -1.42 -7.60
N TYR A 155 7.95 -2.39 -6.68
CA TYR A 155 7.63 -3.79 -6.97
C TYR A 155 6.41 -4.33 -6.20
N ALA A 156 5.59 -3.45 -5.65
CA ALA A 156 4.34 -3.78 -4.96
C ALA A 156 3.16 -3.34 -5.82
N LEU A 157 2.81 -4.16 -6.81
CA LEU A 157 1.79 -3.86 -7.81
C LEU A 157 0.39 -4.30 -7.34
N VAL A 158 -0.55 -3.36 -7.36
CA VAL A 158 -1.93 -3.53 -6.93
C VAL A 158 -2.86 -3.14 -8.07
N ASN A 159 -3.90 -3.93 -8.32
CA ASN A 159 -5.00 -3.54 -9.20
C ASN A 159 -6.23 -3.21 -8.37
N VAL A 160 -6.84 -2.06 -8.63
CA VAL A 160 -8.14 -1.68 -8.08
C VAL A 160 -9.16 -1.72 -9.21
N THR A 161 -10.26 -2.45 -9.03
CA THR A 161 -11.35 -2.56 -10.02
C THR A 161 -12.70 -2.22 -9.39
N ILE A 162 -13.53 -1.50 -10.14
CA ILE A 162 -14.93 -1.16 -9.82
C ILE A 162 -15.85 -1.74 -10.89
N TRP A 163 -16.96 -2.32 -10.43
CA TRP A 163 -18.13 -2.63 -11.25
C TRP A 163 -19.28 -1.74 -10.78
N LYS A 164 -19.86 -0.98 -11.71
CA LYS A 164 -21.02 -0.15 -11.44
C LYS A 164 -22.25 -1.05 -11.39
N GLY A 165 -23.04 -0.85 -10.35
CA GLY A 165 -24.32 -1.52 -10.18
C GLY A 165 -25.42 -0.88 -11.02
N ASP A 166 -26.57 -1.52 -10.98
CA ASP A 166 -27.83 -1.06 -11.54
C ASP A 166 -28.96 -1.16 -10.50
N GLU A 167 -30.21 -1.15 -10.94
CA GLU A 167 -31.38 -1.23 -10.06
C GLU A 167 -31.50 -2.58 -9.33
N GLU A 168 -30.91 -3.65 -9.86
CA GLU A 168 -31.02 -5.01 -9.34
C GLU A 168 -29.76 -5.46 -8.59
N VAL A 169 -28.59 -4.99 -9.03
CA VAL A 169 -27.29 -5.41 -8.50
C VAL A 169 -26.51 -4.20 -7.98
N PRO A 170 -26.06 -4.19 -6.70
CA PRO A 170 -25.29 -3.07 -6.17
C PRO A 170 -23.89 -2.98 -6.78
N SER A 171 -23.35 -1.76 -6.85
CA SER A 171 -21.94 -1.52 -7.22
C SER A 171 -20.99 -2.32 -6.33
N SER A 172 -19.88 -2.78 -6.90
CA SER A 172 -18.89 -3.59 -6.21
C SER A 172 -17.46 -3.18 -6.57
N ALA A 173 -16.52 -3.56 -5.71
CA ALA A 173 -15.10 -3.28 -5.88
C ALA A 173 -14.29 -4.52 -5.53
N ASN A 174 -13.11 -4.64 -6.14
CA ASN A 174 -12.11 -5.62 -5.73
C ASN A 174 -10.71 -5.02 -5.81
N ILE A 175 -9.81 -5.56 -5.00
CA ILE A 175 -8.38 -5.28 -5.06
C ILE A 175 -7.65 -6.60 -5.29
N LEU A 176 -6.82 -6.64 -6.32
CA LEU A 176 -5.91 -7.75 -6.60
C LEU A 176 -4.48 -7.29 -6.34
N PHE A 177 -3.64 -8.25 -5.95
CA PHE A 177 -2.23 -8.02 -5.68
C PHE A 177 -1.40 -8.84 -6.63
N ASP A 178 -0.25 -8.32 -7.03
CA ASP A 178 0.77 -9.16 -7.67
C ASP A 178 1.24 -10.24 -6.68
N VAL A 179 1.41 -11.47 -7.15
CA VAL A 179 1.78 -12.60 -6.30
C VAL A 179 3.11 -12.38 -5.58
N ALA A 180 4.03 -11.57 -6.11
CA ALA A 180 5.25 -11.21 -5.39
C ALA A 180 4.96 -10.52 -4.04
N MET A 181 3.86 -9.76 -3.94
CA MET A 181 3.48 -9.08 -2.70
C MET A 181 3.14 -10.03 -1.58
N SER A 182 2.61 -11.24 -1.86
CA SER A 182 2.28 -12.21 -0.81
C SER A 182 3.52 -12.83 -0.15
N ARG A 183 4.72 -12.63 -0.72
CA ARG A 183 6.01 -13.02 -0.14
C ARG A 183 6.61 -11.93 0.74
N ILE A 184 6.16 -10.70 0.54
CA ILE A 184 6.64 -9.50 1.24
C ILE A 184 5.73 -9.18 2.43
N PHE A 185 4.43 -9.25 2.20
CA PHE A 185 3.38 -8.76 3.11
C PHE A 185 2.43 -9.87 3.52
N GLY A 186 2.14 -9.92 4.82
CA GLY A 186 1.04 -10.74 5.35
C GLY A 186 -0.33 -10.12 5.09
N ALA A 187 -1.41 -10.84 5.43
CA ALA A 187 -2.77 -10.33 5.30
C ALA A 187 -2.99 -8.99 6.04
N GLU A 188 -2.47 -8.87 7.27
CA GLU A 188 -2.58 -7.64 8.05
C GLU A 188 -1.90 -6.44 7.36
N ASP A 189 -0.68 -6.62 6.85
CA ASP A 189 0.04 -5.60 6.08
C ASP A 189 -0.76 -5.18 4.83
N LEU A 190 -1.25 -6.16 4.05
CA LEU A 190 -2.04 -5.87 2.84
C LEU A 190 -3.36 -5.18 3.16
N ALA A 191 -3.98 -5.43 4.32
CA ALA A 191 -5.16 -4.69 4.76
C ALA A 191 -4.86 -3.22 5.05
N HIS A 192 -3.73 -2.92 5.72
CA HIS A 192 -3.31 -1.55 6.00
C HIS A 192 -2.86 -0.83 4.72
N LEU A 193 -2.06 -1.48 3.87
CA LEU A 193 -1.66 -0.95 2.56
C LEU A 193 -2.88 -0.61 1.71
N SER A 194 -3.86 -1.51 1.65
CA SER A 194 -5.08 -1.30 0.87
C SER A 194 -5.92 -0.15 1.44
N ALA A 195 -6.01 -0.02 2.77
CA ALA A 195 -6.73 1.08 3.39
C ALA A 195 -6.08 2.43 3.04
N ASP A 196 -4.76 2.55 3.20
CA ASP A 196 -4.02 3.77 2.87
C ASP A 196 -4.10 4.12 1.37
N LEU A 197 -3.93 3.12 0.48
CA LEU A 197 -4.09 3.32 -0.97
C LEU A 197 -5.47 3.89 -1.31
N VAL A 198 -6.52 3.33 -0.69
CA VAL A 198 -7.90 3.78 -0.91
C VAL A 198 -8.12 5.20 -0.38
N GLU A 199 -7.58 5.54 0.79
CA GLU A 199 -7.64 6.91 1.31
C GLU A 199 -6.96 7.92 0.37
N LYS A 200 -5.79 7.56 -0.19
CA LYS A 200 -5.09 8.41 -1.18
C LYS A 200 -5.87 8.54 -2.49
N LEU A 201 -6.49 7.46 -2.98
CA LEU A 201 -7.37 7.51 -4.15
C LEU A 201 -8.57 8.43 -3.91
N ILE A 202 -9.21 8.30 -2.74
CA ILE A 202 -10.33 9.17 -2.36
C ILE A 202 -9.87 10.62 -2.31
N ALA A 203 -8.73 10.90 -1.67
CA ALA A 203 -8.17 12.26 -1.59
C ALA A 203 -7.86 12.85 -2.98
N ALA A 204 -7.29 12.06 -3.89
CA ALA A 204 -6.96 12.48 -5.26
C ALA A 204 -8.18 12.62 -6.19
N SER A 205 -9.35 12.14 -5.77
CA SER A 205 -10.60 12.23 -6.54
C SER A 205 -11.45 13.48 -6.25
N ARG A 206 -10.96 14.34 -5.35
CA ARG A 206 -11.62 15.56 -4.89
C ARG A 206 -11.14 16.80 -5.63
#